data_AF-A0A6G0XZ48-F1
#
_entry.id   AF-A0A6G0XZ48-F1
#
_cell.length_a   1.000
_cell.length_b   1.000
_cell.length_c   1.000
_cell.angle_alpha   90.00
_cell.angle_beta   90.00
_cell.angle_gamma   90.00
#
_symmetry.space_group_name_H-M   'P 1'
#
loop_
_entity.id
_entity.type
_entity.pdbx_description
1 polymer ?
#
loop_
_entity_poly.entity_id
_entity_poly.type
_entity_poly.pdbx_seq_one_letter_code
_entity_poly.pdbx_strand_id
1 'polypeptide(L)'
;MWHRRKLNEIPLLYEALVYDAQKHQNFTVPNMISESHSNISISNWLQNWLNCDVSKPREAVCDHSIALLSAIVKSFTQYSTLQDYLRACAGLLKETVFDYQALPRCFVRIDVAHFIKIASKWTPLKSITRLAREMILRAIGLLIKCKTMNEIRVLLLSLFVLLTNETNGTDIENGEETPCEQQKRFLTEATSTGFVDLQIEFDDIVSLAETEDDARILIENEYKRQNEALDLYENPFQAWADDILLESKTLIKDGTGINPFYCPELVSVLIKTTKNIPLWSAVMIPIFDYEEDISSSAAVESSFKKLKK
;
A
#
# COMPACT_ATOMS: atom_id res chain seq x y z
N MET A 1 -39.30 10.09 -20.25
CA MET A 1 -38.25 9.76 -21.24
C MET A 1 -37.52 8.54 -20.72
N TRP A 2 -37.83 7.36 -21.24
CA TRP A 2 -37.29 6.10 -20.74
C TRP A 2 -35.96 5.81 -21.46
N HIS A 3 -34.86 5.79 -20.71
CA HIS A 3 -33.61 5.18 -21.18
C HIS A 3 -33.50 3.79 -20.57
N ARG A 4 -33.50 2.77 -21.44
CA ARG A 4 -33.00 1.42 -21.10
C ARG A 4 -31.54 1.58 -20.66
N ARG A 5 -31.27 1.52 -19.35
CA ARG A 5 -29.92 1.22 -18.86
C ARG A 5 -29.63 -0.24 -19.20
N LYS A 6 -28.47 -0.49 -19.79
CA LYS A 6 -27.94 -1.85 -19.96
C LYS A 6 -27.90 -2.51 -18.58
N LEU A 7 -28.69 -3.57 -18.40
CA LEU A 7 -28.56 -4.52 -17.30
C LEU A 7 -27.22 -5.24 -17.46
N ASN A 8 -26.16 -4.74 -16.85
CA ASN A 8 -24.85 -5.40 -16.74
C ASN A 8 -24.08 -4.90 -15.49
N GLU A 9 -24.77 -4.35 -14.48
CA GLU A 9 -24.13 -4.03 -13.20
C GLU A 9 -24.20 -5.27 -12.31
N ILE A 10 -23.05 -5.92 -12.13
CA ILE A 10 -22.92 -7.05 -11.20
C ILE A 10 -23.04 -6.48 -9.79
N PRO A 11 -24.00 -6.93 -8.96
CA PRO A 11 -24.14 -6.44 -7.59
C PRO A 11 -22.88 -6.77 -6.78
N LEU A 12 -22.38 -5.77 -6.05
CA LEU A 12 -21.22 -5.89 -5.16
C LEU A 12 -21.68 -6.34 -3.77
N LEU A 13 -20.97 -7.31 -3.20
CA LEU A 13 -21.17 -7.74 -1.82
C LEU A 13 -20.05 -7.18 -0.95
N TYR A 14 -20.45 -6.46 0.09
CA TYR A 14 -19.58 -5.98 1.16
C TYR A 14 -19.89 -6.78 2.42
N GLU A 15 -18.84 -7.24 3.08
CA GLU A 15 -18.89 -7.95 4.35
C GLU A 15 -17.92 -7.27 5.32
N ALA A 16 -18.38 -6.99 6.53
CA ALA A 16 -17.50 -6.59 7.61
C ALA A 16 -17.44 -7.71 8.66
N LEU A 17 -16.23 -8.23 8.86
CA LEU A 17 -15.92 -9.21 9.88
C LEU A 17 -15.33 -8.52 11.10
N VAL A 18 -15.66 -9.04 12.27
CA VAL A 18 -15.00 -8.68 13.53
C VAL A 18 -14.22 -9.90 14.03
N TYR A 19 -12.97 -9.67 14.40
CA TYR A 19 -12.13 -10.66 15.06
C TYR A 19 -12.30 -10.57 16.58
N ASP A 20 -12.73 -11.66 17.21
CA ASP A 20 -12.72 -11.84 18.66
C ASP A 20 -11.39 -12.46 19.06
N ALA A 21 -10.47 -11.62 19.55
CA ALA A 21 -9.15 -12.06 19.99
C ALA A 21 -9.19 -13.05 21.16
N GLN A 22 -10.21 -13.00 22.02
CA GLN A 22 -10.33 -13.93 23.16
C GLN A 22 -10.75 -15.32 22.71
N LYS A 23 -11.62 -15.40 21.69
CA LYS A 23 -12.12 -16.67 21.15
C LYS A 23 -11.33 -17.17 19.95
N HIS A 24 -10.39 -16.36 19.45
CA HIS A 24 -9.67 -16.59 18.20
C HIS A 24 -10.62 -16.91 17.03
N GLN A 25 -11.72 -16.16 16.92
CA GLN A 25 -12.77 -16.40 15.94
C GLN A 25 -13.16 -15.13 15.20
N ASN A 26 -13.51 -15.29 13.94
CA ASN A 26 -14.09 -14.24 13.11
C ASN A 26 -15.59 -14.47 12.97
N PHE A 27 -16.37 -13.40 13.06
CA PHE A 27 -17.80 -13.45 12.79
C PHE A 27 -18.24 -12.23 11.97
N THR A 28 -19.20 -12.47 11.09
CA THR A 28 -19.81 -11.42 10.27
C THR A 28 -20.73 -10.55 11.10
N VAL A 29 -20.60 -9.23 10.95
CA VAL A 29 -21.42 -8.28 11.71
C VAL A 29 -22.44 -7.61 10.80
N PRO A 30 -22.09 -6.67 9.90
CA PRO A 30 -22.99 -6.27 8.82
C PRO A 30 -22.55 -6.81 7.45
N ASN A 31 -23.55 -7.01 6.58
CA ASN A 31 -23.37 -7.23 5.15
C ASN A 31 -24.16 -6.16 4.36
N MET A 32 -23.68 -5.82 3.17
CA MET A 32 -24.39 -4.96 2.23
C MET A 32 -24.26 -5.51 0.81
N ILE A 33 -25.38 -5.61 0.10
CA ILE A 33 -25.40 -5.79 -1.35
C ILE A 33 -25.68 -4.43 -1.97
N SER A 34 -24.84 -4.00 -2.90
CA SER A 34 -25.02 -2.71 -3.57
C SER A 34 -24.58 -2.76 -5.03
N GLU A 35 -25.33 -2.09 -5.90
CA GLU A 35 -24.88 -1.77 -7.26
C GLU A 35 -23.94 -0.54 -7.27
N SER A 36 -23.83 0.17 -6.13
CA SER A 36 -23.03 1.39 -5.98
C SER A 36 -21.71 1.13 -5.25
N HIS A 37 -20.59 1.51 -5.86
CA HIS A 37 -19.27 1.60 -5.20
C HIS A 37 -18.90 3.06 -4.97
N SER A 38 -19.49 3.70 -3.95
CA SER A 38 -19.15 5.07 -3.58
C SER A 38 -18.90 5.20 -2.09
N ASN A 39 -18.01 6.11 -1.71
CA ASN A 39 -17.72 6.40 -0.30
C ASN A 39 -18.98 6.86 0.46
N ILE A 40 -19.93 7.53 -0.19
CA ILE A 40 -21.20 7.96 0.41
C ILE A 40 -22.07 6.73 0.74
N SER A 41 -22.30 5.85 -0.23
CA SER A 41 -23.13 4.65 -0.04
C SER A 41 -22.55 3.75 1.05
N ILE A 42 -21.23 3.51 0.98
CA ILE A 42 -20.53 2.67 1.96
C ILE A 42 -20.54 3.35 3.35
N SER A 43 -20.28 4.66 3.43
CA SER A 43 -20.28 5.36 4.73
C SER A 43 -21.66 5.36 5.37
N ASN A 44 -22.74 5.54 4.61
CA ASN A 44 -24.11 5.46 5.14
C ASN A 44 -24.40 4.07 5.72
N TRP A 45 -23.93 3.02 5.06
CA TRP A 45 -24.04 1.66 5.58
C TRP A 45 -23.27 1.46 6.89
N LEU A 46 -22.01 1.92 6.95
CA LEU A 46 -21.20 1.84 8.17
C LEU A 46 -21.79 2.69 9.32
N GLN A 47 -22.37 3.85 9.02
CA GLN A 47 -23.04 4.69 10.02
C GLN A 47 -24.32 4.03 10.55
N ASN A 48 -25.11 3.39 9.68
CA ASN A 48 -26.27 2.61 10.12
C ASN A 48 -25.87 1.47 11.06
N TRP A 49 -24.72 0.84 10.80
CA TRP A 49 -24.17 -0.15 11.72
C TRP A 49 -23.82 0.45 13.08
N LEU A 50 -23.20 1.63 13.13
CA LEU A 50 -22.90 2.34 14.39
C LEU A 50 -24.15 2.79 15.14
N ASN A 51 -25.24 3.09 14.43
CA ASN A 51 -26.53 3.45 15.04
C ASN A 51 -27.21 2.26 15.75
N CYS A 52 -26.71 1.04 15.60
CA CYS A 52 -27.15 -0.13 16.35
C CYS A 52 -26.45 -0.26 17.73
N ASP A 53 -25.97 0.85 18.30
CA ASP A 53 -25.24 0.92 19.57
C ASP A 53 -23.99 0.02 19.64
N VAL A 54 -23.37 -0.24 18.48
CA VAL A 54 -22.12 -1.01 18.39
C VAL A 54 -20.92 -0.10 18.67
N SER A 55 -19.95 -0.60 19.43
CA SER A 55 -18.70 0.13 19.67
C SER A 55 -17.93 0.35 18.38
N LYS A 56 -17.37 1.55 18.20
CA LYS A 56 -16.51 1.85 17.05
C LYS A 56 -15.28 0.94 17.06
N PRO A 57 -14.85 0.44 15.89
CA PRO A 57 -13.66 -0.39 15.80
C PRO A 57 -12.41 0.44 16.13
N ARG A 58 -11.50 -0.19 16.86
CA ARG A 58 -10.17 0.34 17.20
C ARG A 58 -9.21 0.32 16.01
N GLU A 59 -9.32 -0.72 15.19
CA GLU A 59 -8.61 -0.91 13.93
C GLU A 59 -9.62 -1.35 12.86
N ALA A 60 -9.44 -0.90 11.62
CA ALA A 60 -10.20 -1.34 10.47
C ALA A 60 -9.25 -1.64 9.31
N VAL A 61 -9.29 -2.87 8.81
CA VAL A 61 -8.49 -3.36 7.68
C VAL A 61 -9.40 -3.57 6.48
N CYS A 62 -9.02 -3.04 5.31
CA CYS A 62 -9.76 -3.28 4.08
C CYS A 62 -8.84 -3.38 2.85
N ASP A 63 -9.39 -3.83 1.73
CA ASP A 63 -8.73 -3.75 0.43
C ASP A 63 -8.32 -2.31 0.08
N HIS A 64 -7.42 -2.15 -0.89
CA HIS A 64 -6.95 -0.85 -1.38
C HIS A 64 -7.97 -0.16 -2.30
N SER A 65 -9.21 0.03 -1.81
CA SER A 65 -10.26 0.82 -2.46
C SER A 65 -10.34 2.20 -1.81
N ILE A 66 -10.19 3.27 -2.60
CA ILE A 66 -10.31 4.64 -2.10
C ILE A 66 -11.72 4.92 -1.58
N ALA A 67 -12.75 4.29 -2.16
CA ALA A 67 -14.13 4.42 -1.69
C ALA A 67 -14.31 3.78 -0.30
N LEU A 68 -13.76 2.57 -0.08
CA LEU A 68 -13.78 1.90 1.22
C LEU A 68 -12.98 2.70 2.26
N LEU A 69 -11.73 3.05 1.96
CA LEU A 69 -10.86 3.82 2.86
C LEU A 69 -11.50 5.14 3.26
N SER A 70 -12.06 5.88 2.29
CA SER A 70 -12.75 7.15 2.57
C SER A 70 -14.00 6.96 3.43
N ALA A 71 -14.78 5.90 3.18
CA ALA A 71 -15.97 5.61 3.95
C ALA A 71 -15.64 5.18 5.39
N ILE A 72 -14.61 4.35 5.56
CA ILE A 72 -14.10 3.91 6.87
C ILE A 72 -13.58 5.10 7.66
N VAL A 73 -12.72 5.94 7.07
CA VAL A 73 -12.21 7.16 7.71
C VAL A 73 -13.37 8.04 8.18
N LYS A 74 -14.33 8.33 7.28
CA LYS A 74 -15.49 9.16 7.60
C LYS A 74 -16.38 8.55 8.68
N SER A 75 -16.40 7.23 8.83
CA SER A 75 -17.31 6.55 9.74
C SER A 75 -16.71 6.26 11.12
N PHE A 76 -15.47 5.81 11.17
CA PHE A 76 -14.84 5.31 12.39
C PHE A 76 -13.85 6.28 13.02
N THR A 77 -13.42 7.31 12.30
CA THR A 77 -12.49 8.33 12.84
C THR A 77 -13.21 9.65 13.14
N GLN A 78 -12.46 10.65 13.59
CA GLN A 78 -12.91 12.03 13.74
C GLN A 78 -12.78 12.86 12.44
N TYR A 79 -12.21 12.29 11.38
CA TYR A 79 -11.90 12.99 10.14
C TYR A 79 -13.02 12.83 9.11
N SER A 80 -13.32 13.91 8.38
CA SER A 80 -14.37 13.92 7.36
C SER A 80 -13.90 13.37 6.01
N THR A 81 -12.59 13.38 5.77
CA THR A 81 -11.98 12.93 4.51
C THR A 81 -10.73 12.08 4.77
N LEU A 82 -10.42 11.19 3.82
CA LEU A 82 -9.17 10.43 3.82
C LEU A 82 -7.93 11.35 3.83
N GLN A 83 -8.03 12.51 3.17
CA GLN A 83 -6.93 13.49 3.13
C GLN A 83 -6.64 14.09 4.51
N ASP A 84 -7.68 14.44 5.27
CA ASP A 84 -7.50 14.98 6.62
C ASP A 84 -6.89 13.94 7.56
N TYR A 85 -7.32 12.67 7.42
CA TYR A 85 -6.73 11.54 8.13
C TYR A 85 -5.23 11.39 7.81
N LEU A 86 -4.86 11.39 6.53
CA LEU A 86 -3.46 11.27 6.10
C LEU A 86 -2.61 12.46 6.58
N ARG A 87 -3.15 13.69 6.60
CA ARG A 87 -2.45 14.85 7.18
C ARG A 87 -2.21 14.69 8.67
N ALA A 88 -3.20 14.20 9.41
CA ALA A 88 -3.04 13.93 10.82
C ALA A 88 -1.96 12.88 11.08
N CYS A 89 -1.97 11.77 10.34
CA CYS A 89 -0.89 10.77 10.39
C CYS A 89 0.47 11.40 10.09
N ALA A 90 0.58 12.25 9.06
CA ALA A 90 1.83 12.93 8.74
C ALA A 90 2.29 13.87 9.87
N GLY A 91 1.37 14.54 10.54
CA GLY A 91 1.66 15.37 11.71
C GLY A 91 2.21 14.55 12.89
N LEU A 92 1.61 13.39 13.16
CA LEU A 92 2.04 12.49 14.24
C LEU A 92 3.39 11.83 13.97
N LEU A 93 3.73 11.58 12.69
CA LEU A 93 5.00 11.00 12.26
C LEU A 93 6.15 12.01 12.24
N LYS A 94 5.87 13.32 12.26
CA LYS A 94 6.89 14.33 12.50
C LYS A 94 7.20 14.30 13.98
N GLU A 95 8.38 13.79 14.35
CA GLU A 95 8.95 13.59 15.70
C GLU A 95 9.03 14.88 16.56
N THR A 96 7.91 15.58 16.66
CA THR A 96 7.66 16.80 17.41
C THR A 96 6.73 16.47 18.57
N VAL A 97 6.26 17.47 19.31
CA VAL A 97 5.33 17.26 20.44
C VAL A 97 4.12 16.45 19.99
N PHE A 98 3.89 15.30 20.65
CA PHE A 98 2.81 14.39 20.30
C PHE A 98 1.44 15.01 20.58
N ASP A 99 0.63 15.18 19.54
CA ASP A 99 -0.74 15.69 19.66
C ASP A 99 -1.74 14.54 19.80
N TYR A 100 -2.13 14.25 21.05
CA TYR A 100 -3.15 13.25 21.36
C TYR A 100 -4.52 13.55 20.73
N GLN A 101 -4.84 14.81 20.42
CA GLN A 101 -6.11 15.16 19.75
C GLN A 101 -6.08 14.82 18.26
N ALA A 102 -4.89 14.80 17.66
CA ALA A 102 -4.68 14.41 16.27
C ALA A 102 -4.66 12.89 16.08
N LEU A 103 -4.44 12.08 17.12
CA LEU A 103 -4.47 10.62 17.04
C LEU A 103 -5.84 10.13 16.53
N PRO A 104 -5.92 9.44 15.38
CA PRO A 104 -7.19 8.96 14.87
C PRO A 104 -7.86 7.98 15.84
N ARG A 105 -9.19 8.07 15.98
CA ARG A 105 -9.97 7.17 16.87
C ARG A 105 -10.01 5.72 16.40
N CYS A 106 -9.69 5.48 15.12
CA CYS A 106 -9.64 4.17 14.50
C CYS A 106 -8.37 4.11 13.63
N PHE A 107 -7.57 3.07 13.80
CA PHE A 107 -6.41 2.80 12.96
C PHE A 107 -6.88 2.16 11.65
N VAL A 108 -6.83 2.92 10.56
CA VAL A 108 -7.24 2.45 9.23
C VAL A 108 -6.04 1.89 8.49
N ARG A 109 -6.15 0.63 8.04
CA ARG A 109 -5.08 -0.11 7.37
C ARG A 109 -5.56 -0.72 6.05
N ILE A 110 -4.63 -0.82 5.11
CA ILE A 110 -4.79 -1.57 3.87
C ILE A 110 -4.35 -3.01 4.12
N ASP A 111 -5.12 -3.95 3.58
CA ASP A 111 -4.73 -5.35 3.54
C ASP A 111 -3.39 -5.55 2.82
N VAL A 112 -2.44 -6.15 3.52
CA VAL A 112 -1.06 -6.33 3.02
C VAL A 112 -1.03 -7.26 1.80
N ALA A 113 -1.81 -8.34 1.79
CA ALA A 113 -1.82 -9.30 0.69
C ALA A 113 -2.39 -8.66 -0.59
N HIS A 114 -3.44 -7.87 -0.45
CA HIS A 114 -4.06 -7.11 -1.52
C HIS A 114 -3.11 -6.05 -2.06
N PHE A 115 -2.39 -5.35 -1.17
CA PHE A 115 -1.38 -4.38 -1.57
C PHE A 115 -0.22 -5.04 -2.34
N ILE A 116 0.33 -6.16 -1.87
CA ILE A 116 1.37 -6.93 -2.58
C ILE A 116 0.84 -7.43 -3.92
N LYS A 117 -0.43 -7.88 -4.00
CA LYS A 117 -1.08 -8.30 -5.23
C LYS A 117 -1.19 -7.15 -6.25
N ILE A 118 -1.46 -5.93 -5.80
CA ILE A 118 -1.44 -4.75 -6.67
C ILE A 118 0.00 -4.45 -7.11
N ALA A 119 0.95 -4.44 -6.18
CA ALA A 119 2.35 -4.12 -6.45
C ALA A 119 2.99 -5.09 -7.46
N SER A 120 2.72 -6.40 -7.33
CA SER A 120 3.23 -7.43 -8.24
C SER A 120 2.70 -7.31 -9.67
N LYS A 121 1.65 -6.52 -9.88
CA LYS A 121 0.96 -6.27 -11.15
C LYS A 121 1.29 -4.92 -11.79
N TRP A 122 2.15 -4.09 -11.18
CA TRP A 122 2.53 -2.81 -11.76
C TRP A 122 3.16 -2.96 -13.14
N THR A 123 2.61 -2.27 -14.13
CA THR A 123 3.02 -2.39 -15.54
C THR A 123 4.53 -2.22 -15.77
N PRO A 124 5.24 -1.25 -15.14
CA PRO A 124 6.69 -1.10 -15.33
C PRO A 124 7.51 -2.36 -14.98
N LEU A 125 7.04 -3.18 -14.03
CA LEU A 125 7.73 -4.42 -13.64
C LEU A 125 7.75 -5.48 -14.75
N LYS A 126 6.95 -5.34 -15.81
CA LYS A 126 6.98 -6.24 -16.98
C LYS A 126 8.24 -6.08 -17.83
N SER A 127 8.88 -4.91 -17.75
CA SER A 127 10.04 -4.56 -18.59
C SER A 127 11.38 -5.03 -18.03
N ILE A 128 11.42 -5.41 -16.75
CA ILE A 128 12.63 -5.81 -16.05
C ILE A 128 12.75 -7.33 -15.93
N THR A 129 13.97 -7.81 -15.66
CA THR A 129 14.21 -9.25 -15.51
C THR A 129 13.46 -9.84 -14.32
N ARG A 130 13.15 -11.15 -14.37
CA ARG A 130 12.46 -11.86 -13.27
C ARG A 130 13.18 -11.68 -11.93
N LEU A 131 14.50 -11.85 -11.92
CA LEU A 131 15.31 -11.69 -10.70
C LEU A 131 15.24 -10.25 -10.17
N ALA A 132 15.30 -9.25 -11.06
CA ALA A 132 15.19 -7.85 -10.66
C ALA A 132 13.80 -7.54 -10.07
N ARG A 133 12.75 -8.06 -10.69
CA ARG A 133 11.37 -7.95 -10.22
C ARG A 133 11.17 -8.59 -8.84
N GLU A 134 11.69 -9.80 -8.63
CA GLU A 134 11.61 -10.49 -7.33
C GLU A 134 12.29 -9.66 -6.23
N MET A 135 13.48 -9.11 -6.48
CA MET A 135 14.18 -8.27 -5.50
C MET A 135 13.42 -6.98 -5.19
N ILE A 136 12.88 -6.29 -6.20
CA ILE A 136 12.08 -5.07 -6.01
C ILE A 136 10.83 -5.38 -5.18
N LEU A 137 10.12 -6.45 -5.49
CA LEU A 137 8.92 -6.85 -4.75
C LEU A 137 9.26 -7.26 -3.31
N ARG A 138 10.40 -7.91 -3.06
CA ARG A 138 10.89 -8.17 -1.70
C ARG A 138 11.20 -6.87 -0.96
N ALA A 139 11.83 -5.90 -1.61
CA ALA A 139 12.08 -4.57 -1.03
C ALA A 139 10.76 -3.84 -0.67
N ILE A 140 9.71 -4.00 -1.50
CA ILE A 140 8.37 -3.48 -1.20
C ILE A 140 7.79 -4.15 0.05
N GLY A 141 7.92 -5.46 0.23
CA GLY A 141 7.46 -6.08 1.48
C GLY A 141 8.32 -5.73 2.70
N LEU A 142 9.59 -5.34 2.53
CA LEU A 142 10.37 -4.71 3.61
C LEU A 142 9.82 -3.31 3.94
N LEU A 143 9.45 -2.51 2.95
CA LEU A 143 8.82 -1.19 3.17
C LEU A 143 7.51 -1.32 3.98
N ILE A 144 6.71 -2.35 3.73
CA ILE A 144 5.49 -2.65 4.49
C ILE A 144 5.80 -2.86 5.98
N LYS A 145 6.92 -3.50 6.31
CA LYS A 145 7.33 -3.81 7.69
C LYS A 145 7.99 -2.65 8.44
N CYS A 146 8.34 -1.56 7.75
CA CYS A 146 9.02 -0.43 8.38
C CYS A 146 8.13 0.24 9.43
N LYS A 147 8.71 0.47 10.62
CA LYS A 147 8.04 1.08 11.77
C LYS A 147 8.41 2.55 11.96
N THR A 148 9.40 3.04 11.22
CA THR A 148 9.84 4.44 11.27
C THR A 148 9.93 5.06 9.87
N MET A 149 9.74 6.38 9.80
CA MET A 149 9.92 7.12 8.54
C MET A 149 11.37 7.02 8.02
N ASN A 150 12.35 6.88 8.91
CA ASN A 150 13.75 6.75 8.52
C ASN A 150 14.05 5.41 7.85
N GLU A 151 13.49 4.29 8.34
CA GLU A 151 13.62 2.99 7.67
C GLU A 151 13.03 3.02 6.25
N ILE A 152 11.83 3.60 6.10
CA ILE A 152 11.20 3.79 4.79
C ILE A 152 12.09 4.65 3.90
N ARG A 153 12.64 5.76 4.42
CA ARG A 153 13.54 6.65 3.67
C ARG A 153 14.73 5.91 3.10
N VAL A 154 15.43 5.13 3.92
CA VAL A 154 16.62 4.38 3.51
C VAL A 154 16.28 3.42 2.37
N LEU A 155 15.25 2.59 2.54
CA LEU A 155 14.83 1.63 1.51
C LEU A 155 14.34 2.31 0.23
N LEU A 156 13.57 3.40 0.34
CA LEU A 156 13.03 4.13 -0.80
C LEU A 156 14.14 4.84 -1.59
N LEU A 157 15.12 5.43 -0.90
CA LEU A 157 16.31 6.01 -1.54
C LEU A 157 17.09 4.94 -2.30
N SER A 158 17.34 3.79 -1.69
CA SER A 158 18.02 2.67 -2.35
C SER A 158 17.28 2.25 -3.62
N LEU A 159 15.96 2.09 -3.55
CA LEU A 159 15.14 1.77 -4.71
C LEU A 159 15.24 2.84 -5.80
N PHE A 160 15.12 4.13 -5.46
CA PHE A 160 15.20 5.19 -6.47
C PHE A 160 16.58 5.26 -7.13
N VAL A 161 17.67 5.06 -6.39
CA VAL A 161 19.01 4.97 -6.99
C VAL A 161 19.06 3.84 -8.01
N LEU A 162 18.60 2.63 -7.65
CA LEU A 162 18.58 1.48 -8.55
C LEU A 162 17.69 1.68 -9.78
N LEU A 163 16.56 2.35 -9.64
CA LEU A 163 15.60 2.50 -10.73
C LEU A 163 16.00 3.62 -11.71
N THR A 164 16.84 4.56 -11.29
CA THR A 164 17.20 5.76 -12.08
C THR A 164 18.61 5.74 -12.67
N ASN A 165 19.49 4.86 -12.20
CA ASN A 165 20.83 4.71 -12.77
C ASN A 165 20.83 3.69 -13.91
N GLU A 166 21.27 4.06 -15.10
CA GLU A 166 21.37 3.14 -16.25
C GLU A 166 22.50 2.11 -16.09
N THR A 167 23.52 2.47 -15.31
CA THR A 167 24.73 1.67 -15.12
C THR A 167 25.02 1.43 -13.63
N ASN A 168 25.82 0.41 -13.35
CA ASN A 168 26.27 0.02 -12.01
C ASN A 168 27.71 -0.52 -12.04
N GLY A 169 28.19 -1.08 -10.93
CA GLY A 169 29.56 -1.57 -10.79
C GLY A 169 30.52 -0.50 -10.28
N THR A 170 31.71 -0.41 -10.87
CA THR A 170 32.72 0.61 -10.53
C THR A 170 32.61 1.83 -11.44
N ASP A 171 32.86 3.00 -10.87
CA ASP A 171 32.93 4.29 -11.55
C ASP A 171 34.06 4.27 -12.58
N ILE A 172 33.76 4.74 -13.80
CA ILE A 172 34.69 4.69 -14.93
C ILE A 172 35.90 5.61 -14.72
N GLU A 173 35.73 6.71 -13.98
CA GLU A 173 36.77 7.73 -13.80
C GLU A 173 37.77 7.35 -12.71
N ASN A 174 37.27 6.92 -11.55
CA ASN A 174 38.11 6.69 -10.37
C ASN A 174 38.25 5.22 -9.96
N GLY A 175 37.47 4.31 -10.56
CA GLY A 175 37.49 2.88 -10.27
C GLY A 175 36.85 2.49 -8.93
N GLU A 176 36.25 3.44 -8.20
CA GLU A 176 35.55 3.18 -6.95
C GLU A 176 34.16 2.59 -7.19
N GLU A 177 33.58 1.93 -6.19
CA GLU A 177 32.23 1.38 -6.30
C GLU A 177 31.18 2.50 -6.45
N THR A 178 30.38 2.44 -7.52
CA THR A 178 29.31 3.42 -7.75
C THR A 178 28.27 3.40 -6.63
N PRO A 179 27.58 4.52 -6.36
CA PRO A 179 26.44 4.54 -5.44
C PRO A 179 25.38 3.49 -5.81
N CYS A 180 25.12 3.27 -7.10
CA CYS A 180 24.17 2.25 -7.54
C CYS A 180 24.57 0.84 -7.12
N GLU A 181 25.85 0.47 -7.22
CA GLU A 181 26.31 -0.85 -6.79
C GLU A 181 26.26 -1.01 -5.26
N GLN A 182 26.61 0.05 -4.51
CA GLN A 182 26.48 0.07 -3.05
C GLN A 182 25.04 -0.19 -2.60
N GLN A 183 24.07 0.52 -3.20
CA GLN A 183 22.66 0.37 -2.88
C GLN A 183 22.11 -0.99 -3.30
N LYS A 184 22.60 -1.56 -4.40
CA LYS A 184 22.21 -2.90 -4.86
C LYS A 184 22.67 -3.97 -3.87
N ARG A 185 23.90 -3.86 -3.38
CA ARG A 185 24.43 -4.77 -2.35
C ARG A 185 23.61 -4.68 -1.07
N PHE A 186 23.32 -3.46 -0.60
CA PHE A 186 22.47 -3.23 0.56
C PHE A 186 21.08 -3.89 0.41
N LEU A 187 20.38 -3.66 -0.71
CA LEU A 187 19.06 -4.27 -0.93
C LEU A 187 19.12 -5.80 -1.04
N THR A 188 20.18 -6.33 -1.64
CA THR A 188 20.39 -7.79 -1.73
C THR A 188 20.52 -8.41 -0.34
N GLU A 189 21.31 -7.79 0.55
CA GLU A 189 21.48 -8.25 1.93
C GLU A 189 20.19 -8.10 2.74
N ALA A 190 19.54 -6.94 2.66
CA ALA A 190 18.31 -6.66 3.38
C ALA A 190 17.16 -7.61 2.97
N THR A 191 17.00 -7.88 1.67
CA THR A 191 15.95 -8.78 1.16
C THR A 191 16.23 -10.26 1.40
N SER A 192 17.49 -10.63 1.65
CA SER A 192 17.87 -12.00 2.03
C SER A 192 17.66 -12.29 3.51
N THR A 193 17.74 -11.26 4.37
CA THR A 193 17.71 -11.41 5.84
C THR A 193 16.39 -10.99 6.47
N GLY A 194 15.74 -9.94 5.98
CA GLY A 194 14.54 -9.33 6.59
C GLY A 194 13.19 -9.86 6.09
N PHE A 195 13.17 -10.68 5.04
CA PHE A 195 11.93 -11.08 4.35
C PHE A 195 11.33 -12.42 4.81
N VAL A 196 11.97 -13.12 5.76
CA VAL A 196 11.70 -14.53 6.06
C VAL A 196 10.23 -14.82 6.39
N ASP A 197 9.54 -13.98 7.18
CA ASP A 197 8.17 -14.28 7.64
C ASP A 197 7.08 -14.12 6.56
N LEU A 198 7.31 -13.28 5.55
CA LEU A 198 6.33 -13.04 4.47
C LEU A 198 6.63 -13.86 3.21
N GLN A 199 7.71 -14.65 3.22
CA GLN A 199 8.23 -15.33 2.04
C GLN A 199 7.17 -16.24 1.38
N ILE A 200 6.46 -17.04 2.17
CA ILE A 200 5.48 -18.01 1.67
C ILE A 200 4.26 -17.28 1.09
N GLU A 201 3.64 -16.37 1.84
CA GLU A 201 2.49 -15.60 1.35
C GLU A 201 2.84 -14.77 0.12
N PHE A 202 4.04 -14.20 0.10
CA PHE A 202 4.54 -13.44 -1.03
C PHE A 202 4.76 -14.31 -2.27
N ASP A 203 5.40 -15.48 -2.13
CA ASP A 203 5.64 -16.39 -3.24
C ASP A 203 4.31 -16.91 -3.83
N ASP A 204 3.32 -17.17 -2.97
CA ASP A 204 1.96 -17.53 -3.37
C ASP A 204 1.25 -16.38 -4.10
N ILE A 205 1.33 -15.14 -3.60
CA ILE A 205 0.73 -13.97 -4.25
C ILE A 205 1.39 -13.67 -5.60
N VAL A 206 2.72 -13.74 -5.67
CA VAL A 206 3.48 -13.47 -6.90
C VAL A 206 3.19 -14.51 -7.96
N SER A 207 3.17 -15.80 -7.60
CA SER A 207 2.85 -16.88 -8.54
C SER A 207 1.43 -16.78 -9.09
N LEU A 208 0.44 -16.45 -8.25
CA LEU A 208 -0.94 -16.19 -8.68
C LEU A 208 -1.01 -14.97 -9.61
N ALA A 209 -0.30 -13.89 -9.27
CA ALA A 209 -0.32 -12.66 -10.05
C ALA A 209 0.26 -12.84 -11.47
N GLU A 210 1.17 -13.78 -11.69
CA GLU A 210 1.76 -14.08 -13.02
C GLU A 210 0.79 -14.74 -14.00
N THR A 211 -0.28 -15.38 -13.52
CA THR A 211 -1.24 -16.13 -14.36
C THR A 211 -2.46 -15.31 -14.82
N GLU A 212 -2.76 -14.18 -14.17
CA GLU A 212 -3.91 -13.31 -14.48
C GLU A 212 -3.50 -12.10 -15.37
N ASP A 213 -3.31 -12.28 -16.68
CA ASP A 213 -2.83 -11.19 -17.55
C ASP A 213 -3.95 -10.22 -18.04
N ASP A 214 -5.20 -10.68 -18.18
CA ASP A 214 -6.31 -9.86 -18.73
C ASP A 214 -6.99 -8.93 -17.71
N ALA A 215 -6.89 -9.20 -16.40
CA ALA A 215 -7.49 -8.37 -15.35
C ALA A 215 -6.60 -7.19 -14.91
N ARG A 216 -5.33 -7.17 -15.31
CA ARG A 216 -4.32 -6.20 -14.83
C ARG A 216 -4.59 -4.77 -15.28
N ILE A 217 -4.90 -4.57 -16.55
CA ILE A 217 -5.15 -3.24 -17.13
C ILE A 217 -6.40 -2.60 -16.50
N LEU A 218 -7.44 -3.41 -16.26
CA LEU A 218 -8.68 -2.94 -15.63
C LEU A 218 -8.44 -2.53 -14.17
N ILE A 219 -7.69 -3.32 -13.40
CA ILE A 219 -7.35 -2.99 -12.01
C ILE A 219 -6.47 -1.74 -11.93
N GLU A 220 -5.46 -1.60 -12.79
CA GLU A 220 -4.57 -0.42 -12.78
C GLU A 220 -5.30 0.85 -13.24
N ASN A 221 -6.18 0.74 -14.24
CA ASN A 221 -6.99 1.87 -14.69
C ASN A 221 -8.00 2.31 -13.62
N GLU A 222 -8.64 1.35 -12.95
CA GLU A 222 -9.53 1.64 -11.83
C GLU A 222 -8.76 2.27 -10.66
N TYR A 223 -7.57 1.74 -10.34
CA TYR A 223 -6.68 2.32 -9.35
C TYR A 223 -6.29 3.77 -9.70
N LYS A 224 -5.91 4.05 -10.95
CA LYS A 224 -5.62 5.41 -11.42
C LYS A 224 -6.84 6.32 -11.24
N ARG A 225 -8.01 5.88 -11.70
CA ARG A 225 -9.27 6.64 -11.60
C ARG A 225 -9.64 6.98 -10.16
N GLN A 226 -9.52 6.00 -9.27
CA GLN A 226 -9.85 6.16 -7.85
C GLN A 226 -8.87 7.11 -7.14
N ASN A 227 -7.62 7.20 -7.59
CA ASN A 227 -6.61 8.09 -7.03
C ASN A 227 -6.62 9.51 -7.63
N GLU A 228 -7.36 9.80 -8.70
CA GLU A 228 -7.44 11.15 -9.30
C GLU A 228 -7.85 12.22 -8.27
N ALA A 229 -8.74 11.88 -7.33
CA ALA A 229 -9.15 12.80 -6.26
C ALA A 229 -8.04 13.08 -5.24
N LEU A 230 -7.06 12.19 -5.11
CA LEU A 230 -5.84 12.37 -4.29
C LEU A 230 -4.71 13.08 -5.06
N ASP A 231 -4.85 13.30 -6.38
CA ASP A 231 -3.89 14.04 -7.20
C ASP A 231 -4.15 15.56 -7.17
N LEU A 232 -5.32 16.00 -6.73
CA LEU A 232 -5.71 17.43 -6.68
C LEU A 232 -5.23 18.18 -5.43
N TYR A 233 -4.54 17.52 -4.51
CA TYR A 233 -4.12 18.08 -3.22
C TYR A 233 -2.66 17.71 -2.91
N GLU A 234 -1.93 18.64 -2.28
CA GLU A 234 -0.54 18.46 -1.84
C GLU A 234 -0.42 17.42 -0.72
N ASN A 235 -0.16 16.16 -1.08
CA ASN A 235 0.05 15.09 -0.12
C ASN A 235 1.46 15.18 0.51
N PRO A 236 1.59 15.25 1.86
CA PRO A 236 2.88 15.41 2.53
C PRO A 236 3.85 14.23 2.31
N PHE A 237 3.34 13.01 2.15
CA PHE A 237 4.15 11.82 1.87
C PHE A 237 4.62 11.77 0.42
N GLN A 238 3.84 12.34 -0.50
CA GLN A 238 4.27 12.50 -1.88
C GLN A 238 5.43 13.50 -1.96
N ALA A 239 5.25 14.70 -1.41
CA ALA A 239 6.30 15.73 -1.40
C ALA A 239 7.60 15.22 -0.74
N TRP A 240 7.46 14.50 0.39
CA TRP A 240 8.59 13.85 1.05
C TRP A 240 9.29 12.79 0.18
N ALA A 241 8.54 12.00 -0.59
CA ALA A 241 9.11 11.03 -1.53
C ALA A 241 9.77 11.70 -2.74
N ASP A 242 9.20 12.81 -3.22
CA ASP A 242 9.80 13.62 -4.29
C ASP A 242 11.16 14.20 -3.86
N ASP A 243 11.30 14.63 -2.59
CA ASP A 243 12.59 15.07 -2.03
C ASP A 243 13.63 13.93 -2.02
N ILE A 244 13.23 12.71 -1.68
CA ILE A 244 14.10 11.52 -1.73
C ILE A 244 14.52 11.21 -3.18
N LEU A 245 13.61 11.35 -4.14
CA LEU A 245 13.94 11.19 -5.56
C LEU A 245 14.92 12.26 -6.03
N LEU A 246 14.77 13.51 -5.58
CA LEU A 246 15.71 14.58 -5.93
C LEU A 246 17.11 14.26 -5.40
N GLU A 247 17.21 13.77 -4.17
CA GLU A 247 18.45 13.28 -3.58
C GLU A 247 19.03 12.10 -4.38
N SER A 248 18.23 11.12 -4.77
CA SER A 248 18.71 9.96 -5.52
C SER A 248 19.35 10.35 -6.86
N LYS A 249 18.85 11.41 -7.51
CA LYS A 249 19.41 11.93 -8.76
C LYS A 249 20.82 12.50 -8.60
N THR A 250 21.18 12.98 -7.40
CA THR A 250 22.55 13.45 -7.10
C THR A 250 23.56 12.30 -7.02
N LEU A 251 23.06 11.06 -6.91
CA LEU A 251 23.88 9.84 -6.81
C LEU A 251 24.06 9.14 -8.16
N ILE A 252 23.59 9.75 -9.25
CA ILE A 252 23.75 9.18 -10.60
C ILE A 252 25.22 9.24 -11.01
N LYS A 253 25.78 8.09 -11.39
CA LYS A 253 27.16 7.95 -11.87
C LYS A 253 27.27 6.87 -12.94
N ASP A 254 28.15 7.11 -13.91
CA ASP A 254 28.45 6.14 -14.96
C ASP A 254 29.34 5.02 -14.42
N GLY A 255 28.80 3.81 -14.41
CA GLY A 255 29.46 2.59 -14.01
C GLY A 255 29.87 1.69 -15.19
N THR A 256 30.74 0.73 -14.91
CA THR A 256 31.24 -0.25 -15.89
C THR A 256 30.20 -1.26 -16.39
N GLY A 257 29.10 -1.46 -15.65
CA GLY A 257 28.10 -2.49 -15.91
C GLY A 257 26.73 -1.92 -16.27
N ILE A 258 25.92 -2.68 -17.02
CA ILE A 258 24.51 -2.35 -17.26
C ILE A 258 23.71 -2.70 -16.00
N ASN A 259 22.90 -1.77 -15.52
CA ASN A 259 22.04 -2.00 -14.37
C ASN A 259 20.76 -2.75 -14.79
N PRO A 260 20.54 -4.02 -14.35
CA PRO A 260 19.34 -4.77 -14.70
C PRO A 260 18.07 -4.30 -13.97
N PHE A 261 18.20 -3.36 -13.02
CA PHE A 261 17.10 -2.77 -12.26
C PHE A 261 16.62 -1.44 -12.84
N TYR A 262 17.30 -0.87 -13.84
CA TYR A 262 16.92 0.41 -14.43
C TYR A 262 15.47 0.35 -14.95
N CYS A 263 14.59 1.15 -14.35
CA CYS A 263 13.17 1.20 -14.66
C CYS A 263 12.58 2.53 -14.16
N PRO A 264 12.89 3.65 -14.83
CA PRO A 264 12.48 4.98 -14.39
C PRO A 264 10.96 5.16 -14.33
N GLU A 265 10.18 4.41 -15.13
CA GLU A 265 8.72 4.46 -15.10
C GLU A 265 8.15 3.99 -13.76
N LEU A 266 8.82 3.04 -13.09
CA LEU A 266 8.39 2.50 -11.80
C LEU A 266 8.47 3.55 -10.68
N VAL A 267 9.39 4.51 -10.79
CA VAL A 267 9.56 5.60 -9.81
C VAL A 267 8.25 6.37 -9.61
N SER A 268 7.54 6.67 -10.70
CA SER A 268 6.27 7.39 -10.65
C SER A 268 5.18 6.59 -9.92
N VAL A 269 5.20 5.26 -10.03
CA VAL A 269 4.25 4.37 -9.35
C VAL A 269 4.56 4.29 -7.87
N LEU A 270 5.85 4.20 -7.50
CA LEU A 270 6.28 4.21 -6.10
C LEU A 270 5.89 5.52 -5.41
N ILE A 271 6.16 6.67 -6.02
CA ILE A 271 5.78 7.99 -5.47
C ILE A 271 4.25 8.11 -5.31
N LYS A 272 3.46 7.63 -6.26
CA LYS A 272 1.99 7.60 -6.10
C LYS A 272 1.57 6.72 -4.93
N THR A 273 2.27 5.61 -4.74
CA THR A 273 2.00 4.67 -3.65
C THR A 273 2.36 5.25 -2.28
N THR A 274 3.38 6.11 -2.19
CA THR A 274 3.79 6.71 -0.91
C THR A 274 2.73 7.59 -0.28
N LYS A 275 1.78 8.13 -1.07
CA LYS A 275 0.63 8.90 -0.59
C LYS A 275 -0.14 8.26 0.56
N ASN A 276 -0.15 6.92 0.56
CA ASN A 276 -0.90 6.08 1.49
C ASN A 276 0.01 5.32 2.48
N ILE A 277 1.28 5.71 2.64
CA ILE A 277 2.26 5.06 3.55
C ILE A 277 1.64 4.69 4.92
N PRO A 278 0.93 5.60 5.62
CA PRO A 278 0.35 5.29 6.93
C PRO A 278 -0.68 4.16 6.93
N LEU A 279 -1.23 3.81 5.77
CA LEU A 279 -2.28 2.82 5.62
C LEU A 279 -1.73 1.43 5.29
N TRP A 280 -0.71 1.34 4.43
CA TRP A 280 -0.17 0.03 3.97
C TRP A 280 1.13 -0.39 4.66
N SER A 281 1.78 0.49 5.43
CA SER A 281 3.01 0.17 6.18
C SER A 281 2.76 0.11 7.69
N ALA A 282 3.71 -0.48 8.41
CA ALA A 282 3.74 -0.59 9.86
C ALA A 282 4.14 0.73 10.57
N VAL A 283 4.36 1.83 9.84
CA VAL A 283 4.93 3.07 10.40
C VAL A 283 4.06 3.72 11.48
N MET A 284 2.75 3.48 11.45
CA MET A 284 1.81 4.00 12.43
C MET A 284 1.65 3.09 13.65
N ILE A 285 2.13 1.84 13.61
CA ILE A 285 1.94 0.88 14.71
C ILE A 285 2.51 1.41 16.04
N PRO A 286 3.74 1.95 16.09
CA PRO A 286 4.28 2.49 17.35
C PRO A 286 3.49 3.70 17.88
N ILE A 287 2.78 4.43 17.02
CA ILE A 287 1.98 5.59 17.40
C ILE A 287 0.66 5.17 18.04
N PHE A 288 0.04 4.12 17.51
CA PHE A 288 -1.24 3.62 18.00
C PHE A 288 -1.10 2.58 19.14
N ASP A 289 0.10 2.06 19.38
CA ASP A 289 0.41 1.07 20.42
C ASP A 289 -0.41 -0.23 20.27
N TYR A 290 -0.52 -0.74 19.03
CA TYR A 290 -1.13 -2.04 18.73
C TYR A 290 -0.07 -3.14 18.59
N GLU A 291 -0.41 -4.36 18.98
CA GLU A 291 0.52 -5.50 19.07
C GLU A 291 0.81 -6.20 17.71
N GLU A 292 -0.05 -6.04 16.70
CA GLU A 292 0.07 -6.80 15.43
C GLU A 292 0.77 -6.01 14.31
N ASP A 293 1.96 -6.51 13.94
CA ASP A 293 2.82 -5.93 12.90
C ASP A 293 2.24 -6.02 11.48
N ILE A 294 1.43 -7.04 11.19
CA ILE A 294 0.89 -7.33 9.86
C ILE A 294 -0.62 -7.50 9.95
N SER A 295 -1.37 -6.66 9.23
CA SER A 295 -2.83 -6.82 9.09
C SER A 295 -3.18 -7.58 7.82
N SER A 296 -4.00 -8.63 7.99
CA SER A 296 -4.51 -9.47 6.91
C SER A 296 -6.03 -9.64 7.01
N SER A 297 -6.70 -9.60 5.87
CA SER A 297 -8.12 -9.87 5.65
C SER A 297 -8.37 -11.31 5.21
N ALA A 298 -7.39 -12.22 5.38
CA ALA A 298 -7.51 -13.64 5.01
C ALA A 298 -8.79 -14.31 5.56
N ALA A 299 -9.29 -13.87 6.73
CA ALA A 299 -10.56 -14.29 7.29
C ALA A 299 -11.78 -13.93 6.41
N VAL A 300 -11.78 -12.71 5.87
CA VAL A 300 -12.80 -12.19 4.93
C VAL A 300 -12.74 -12.97 3.62
N GLU A 301 -11.55 -13.16 3.06
CA GLU A 301 -11.39 -13.95 1.83
C GLU A 301 -11.87 -15.40 1.99
N SER A 302 -11.59 -16.01 3.14
CA SER A 302 -12.06 -17.36 3.48
C SER A 302 -13.59 -17.42 3.58
N SER A 303 -14.23 -16.39 4.15
CA SER A 303 -15.69 -16.26 4.17
C SER A 303 -16.26 -16.19 2.75
N PHE A 304 -15.71 -15.31 1.90
CA PHE A 304 -16.13 -15.20 0.50
C PHE A 304 -15.90 -16.50 -0.29
N LYS A 305 -14.83 -17.25 -0.04
CA LYS A 305 -14.61 -18.56 -0.68
C LYS A 305 -15.71 -19.57 -0.34
N LYS A 306 -16.32 -19.48 0.84
CA LYS A 306 -17.49 -20.31 1.21
C LYS A 306 -18.74 -19.87 0.47
N LEU A 307 -18.94 -18.56 0.27
CA LEU A 307 -20.10 -18.00 -0.42
C LEU A 307 -20.06 -18.21 -1.95
N LYS A 308 -18.88 -18.40 -2.53
CA LYS A 308 -18.67 -18.65 -3.97
C LYS A 308 -18.85 -20.12 -4.37
N LYS A 309 -19.03 -21.03 -3.42
CA LYS A 309 -19.33 -22.45 -3.65
C LYS A 309 -20.83 -22.70 -3.58
#